data_AF-A0A3C0SLP9-F1
#
_entry.id   AF-A0A3C0SLP9-F1
#
_cell.length_a   1.000
_cell.length_b   1.000
_cell.length_c   1.000
_cell.angle_alpha   90.00
_cell.angle_beta   90.00
_cell.angle_gamma   90.00
#
_symmetry.space_group_name_H-M   'P 1'
#
loop_
_entity.id
_entity.type
_entity.pdbx_description
1 polymer ?
#
loop_
_entity_poly.entity_id
_entity_poly.type
_entity_poly.pdbx_seq_one_letter_code
_entity_poly.pdbx_strand_id
1 'polypeptide(L)'
;GVLPIYYFLDRFTWLNNKLKKFNLYFEGSIRLKIKLTILATCEWTVRSILFFTISKYFKGNVSFLAVTGVNILACVAGLISFIPGGIGSFDLIAIVGLKEMGYSANSALSITILFRLYYFIVPWIIGVILWLGRGLLRSNKGNNHARG
;
A
#
# COMPACT_ATOMS: atom_id res chain seq x y z
N GLY A 1 1.40 -2.78 -6.30
CA GLY A 1 0.47 -3.89 -6.54
C GLY A 1 0.32 -4.21 -8.03
N VAL A 2 1.28 -4.92 -8.63
CA VAL A 2 1.26 -5.32 -10.07
C VAL A 2 1.44 -6.84 -10.24
N LEU A 3 1.40 -7.59 -9.14
CA LEU A 3 1.70 -9.03 -9.15
C LEU A 3 0.59 -9.93 -9.76
N PRO A 4 -0.71 -9.58 -9.69
CA PRO A 4 -1.75 -10.32 -10.43
C PRO A 4 -1.56 -10.23 -11.94
N ILE A 5 -1.13 -9.05 -12.43
CA ILE A 5 -0.77 -8.82 -13.83
C ILE A 5 0.37 -9.77 -14.23
N TYR A 6 1.38 -9.94 -13.38
CA TYR A 6 2.51 -10.85 -13.65
C TYR A 6 2.11 -12.30 -13.93
N TYR A 7 1.09 -12.83 -13.22
CA TYR A 7 0.60 -14.19 -13.45
C TYR A 7 -0.14 -14.32 -14.79
N PHE A 8 -0.90 -13.28 -15.17
CA PHE A 8 -1.62 -13.23 -16.44
C PHE A 8 -0.71 -13.02 -17.64
N LEU A 9 0.37 -12.24 -17.48
CA LEU A 9 1.32 -11.94 -18.55
C LEU A 9 2.25 -13.12 -18.89
N ASP A 10 2.47 -14.06 -17.96
CA ASP A 10 3.31 -15.25 -18.19
C ASP A 10 2.70 -16.22 -19.23
N ARG A 11 1.39 -16.13 -19.49
CA ARG A 11 0.71 -16.88 -20.57
C ARG A 11 1.06 -16.40 -21.98
N PHE A 12 1.59 -15.18 -22.13
CA PHE A 12 1.96 -14.62 -23.44
C PHE A 12 3.48 -14.65 -23.59
N THR A 13 3.99 -15.72 -24.21
CA THR A 13 5.44 -15.96 -24.41
C THR A 13 6.16 -14.80 -25.09
N TRP A 14 5.49 -14.08 -26.00
CA TRP A 14 6.00 -12.86 -26.65
C TRP A 14 6.29 -11.72 -25.66
N LEU A 15 5.41 -11.53 -24.66
CA LEU A 15 5.56 -10.46 -23.67
C LEU A 15 6.60 -10.82 -22.61
N ASN A 16 6.70 -12.10 -22.25
CA ASN A 16 7.71 -12.60 -21.31
C ASN A 16 9.14 -12.33 -21.82
N ASN A 17 9.39 -12.57 -23.11
CA ASN A 17 10.67 -12.25 -23.73
C ASN A 17 10.98 -10.73 -23.74
N LYS A 18 9.95 -9.88 -23.90
CA LYS A 18 10.10 -8.43 -23.78
C LYS A 18 10.40 -8.00 -22.33
N LEU A 19 9.72 -8.58 -21.34
CA LEU A 19 9.92 -8.26 -19.92
C LEU A 19 11.31 -8.71 -19.42
N LYS A 20 11.80 -9.86 -19.89
CA LYS A 20 13.18 -10.30 -19.67
C LYS A 20 14.20 -9.32 -20.24
N LYS A 21 13.96 -8.82 -21.45
CA LYS A 21 14.83 -7.80 -22.10
C LYS A 21 14.93 -6.50 -21.30
N PHE A 22 13.86 -6.10 -20.61
CA PHE A 22 13.83 -4.91 -19.75
C PHE A 22 14.20 -5.18 -18.28
N ASN A 23 14.66 -6.39 -17.93
CA ASN A 23 15.03 -6.77 -16.56
C ASN A 23 13.89 -6.59 -15.53
N LEU A 24 12.64 -6.57 -15.99
CA LEU A 24 11.48 -6.38 -15.13
C LEU A 24 11.00 -7.71 -14.52
N TYR A 25 11.48 -8.85 -15.03
CA TYR A 25 11.04 -10.18 -14.66
C TYR A 25 11.41 -10.52 -13.21
N PHE A 26 10.41 -10.89 -12.40
CA PHE A 26 10.64 -11.32 -11.02
C PHE A 26 11.05 -12.81 -11.01
N GLU A 27 12.36 -13.09 -10.98
CA GLU A 27 12.91 -14.42 -10.71
C GLU A 27 12.61 -14.81 -9.26
N GLY A 28 11.60 -15.66 -9.06
CA GLY A 28 11.22 -16.11 -7.73
C GLY A 28 10.33 -17.34 -7.80
N SER A 29 10.49 -18.24 -6.82
CA SER A 29 9.67 -19.45 -6.69
C SER A 29 8.17 -19.10 -6.72
N ILE A 30 7.35 -19.97 -7.33
CA ILE A 30 5.89 -19.83 -7.41
C ILE A 30 5.26 -19.56 -6.03
N ARG A 31 5.81 -20.16 -4.96
CA ARG A 31 5.38 -19.93 -3.57
C ARG A 31 5.55 -18.47 -3.15
N LEU A 32 6.62 -17.82 -3.59
CA LEU A 32 6.92 -16.42 -3.27
C LEU A 32 5.99 -15.47 -4.03
N LYS A 33 5.74 -15.75 -5.32
CA LYS A 33 4.78 -14.99 -6.13
C LYS A 33 3.38 -15.01 -5.50
N ILE A 34 2.89 -16.17 -5.09
CA ILE A 34 1.59 -16.32 -4.41
C ILE A 34 1.56 -15.52 -3.10
N LYS A 35 2.59 -15.66 -2.26
CA LYS A 35 2.70 -14.92 -0.99
C LYS A 35 2.64 -13.41 -1.19
N LEU A 36 3.37 -12.89 -2.19
CA LEU A 36 3.38 -11.45 -2.47
C LEU A 36 2.05 -10.96 -3.04
N THR A 37 1.37 -11.76 -3.87
CA THR A 37 0.03 -11.40 -4.36
C THR A 37 -0.98 -11.31 -3.23
N ILE A 38 -1.01 -12.30 -2.34
CA ILE A 38 -1.90 -12.29 -1.16
C ILE A 38 -1.59 -11.08 -0.28
N LEU A 39 -0.30 -10.83 0.00
CA LEU A 39 0.13 -9.68 0.79
C LEU A 39 -0.32 -8.37 0.17
N ALA A 40 -0.17 -8.20 -1.15
CA ALA A 40 -0.59 -6.99 -1.86
C ALA A 40 -2.11 -6.81 -1.84
N THR A 41 -2.88 -7.89 -1.99
CA THR A 41 -4.34 -7.84 -1.86
C THR A 41 -4.74 -7.43 -0.44
N CYS A 42 -4.14 -8.02 0.59
CA CYS A 42 -4.39 -7.67 1.98
C CYS A 42 -4.06 -6.20 2.27
N GLU A 43 -2.91 -5.71 1.78
CA GLU A 43 -2.50 -4.30 1.90
C GLU A 43 -3.57 -3.37 1.32
N TRP A 44 -4.05 -3.66 0.11
CA TRP A 44 -5.08 -2.87 -0.56
C TRP A 44 -6.42 -2.88 0.16
N THR A 45 -6.81 -4.05 0.68
CA THR A 45 -8.03 -4.19 1.48
C THR A 45 -7.94 -3.39 2.77
N VAL A 46 -6.83 -3.51 3.53
CA VAL A 46 -6.59 -2.75 4.75
C VAL A 46 -6.61 -1.25 4.46
N ARG A 47 -5.92 -0.81 3.40
CA ARG A 47 -5.90 0.59 2.96
C ARG A 47 -7.30 1.14 2.66
N SER A 48 -8.12 0.35 1.97
CA SER A 48 -9.50 0.74 1.62
C SER A 48 -10.41 0.80 2.83
N ILE A 49 -10.31 -0.18 3.74
CA ILE A 49 -11.06 -0.20 5.00
C ILE A 49 -10.69 1.01 5.87
N LEU A 50 -9.40 1.31 6.02
CA LEU A 50 -8.94 2.46 6.78
C LEU A 50 -9.49 3.78 6.21
N PHE A 51 -9.35 4.00 4.90
CA PHE A 51 -9.85 5.22 4.25
C PHE A 51 -11.37 5.34 4.41
N PHE A 52 -12.10 4.24 4.28
CA PHE A 52 -13.53 4.19 4.54
C PHE A 52 -13.89 4.53 5.99
N THR A 53 -13.24 3.91 6.97
CA THR A 53 -13.54 4.13 8.39
C THR A 53 -13.30 5.58 8.79
N ILE A 54 -12.20 6.19 8.33
CA ILE A 54 -11.91 7.61 8.58
C ILE A 54 -12.99 8.48 7.91
N SER A 55 -13.31 8.23 6.64
CA SER A 55 -14.34 9.01 5.93
C SER A 55 -15.71 8.90 6.60
N LYS A 56 -16.10 7.68 7.00
CA LYS A 56 -17.35 7.40 7.70
C LYS A 56 -17.44 8.16 9.03
N TYR A 57 -16.34 8.35 9.74
CA TYR A 57 -16.33 9.12 10.99
C TYR A 57 -16.77 10.58 10.80
N PHE A 58 -16.39 11.21 9.68
CA PHE A 58 -16.71 12.63 9.42
C PHE A 58 -18.11 12.88 8.85
N LYS A 59 -18.70 11.92 8.13
CA LYS A 59 -19.98 12.12 7.42
C LYS A 59 -21.06 11.08 7.77
N GLY A 60 -20.74 10.05 8.53
CA GLY A 60 -21.65 9.02 9.06
C GLY A 60 -22.17 8.05 8.01
N ASN A 61 -22.88 8.56 6.99
CA ASN A 61 -23.61 7.76 6.02
C ASN A 61 -22.96 7.87 4.63
N VAL A 62 -22.03 6.94 4.35
CA VAL A 62 -21.33 6.86 3.07
C VAL A 62 -21.20 5.42 2.60
N SER A 63 -21.30 5.23 1.28
CA SER A 63 -21.12 3.94 0.64
C SER A 63 -19.65 3.55 0.61
N PHE A 64 -19.35 2.32 1.04
CA PHE A 64 -18.00 1.74 0.99
C PHE A 64 -17.44 1.75 -0.44
N LEU A 65 -18.28 1.43 -1.43
CA LEU A 65 -17.87 1.37 -2.83
C LEU A 65 -17.49 2.76 -3.37
N ALA A 66 -18.24 3.80 -3.00
CA ALA A 66 -17.97 5.17 -3.44
C ALA A 66 -16.64 5.69 -2.84
N VAL A 67 -16.43 5.50 -1.54
CA VAL A 67 -15.20 5.92 -0.86
C VAL A 67 -13.98 5.15 -1.39
N THR A 68 -14.13 3.85 -1.62
CA THR A 68 -13.08 3.02 -2.24
C THR A 68 -12.80 3.45 -3.67
N GLY A 69 -13.82 3.83 -4.44
CA GLY A 69 -13.68 4.40 -5.78
C GLY A 69 -12.81 5.67 -5.79
N VAL A 70 -13.07 6.60 -4.89
CA VAL A 70 -12.22 7.80 -4.70
C VAL A 70 -10.78 7.41 -4.38
N ASN A 71 -10.59 6.43 -3.48
CA ASN A 71 -9.26 5.96 -3.08
C ASN A 71 -8.49 5.30 -4.25
N ILE A 72 -9.19 4.62 -5.17
CA ILE A 72 -8.60 4.04 -6.39
C ILE A 72 -8.23 5.15 -7.37
N LEU A 73 -9.14 6.09 -7.64
CA LEU A 73 -8.90 7.22 -8.55
C LEU A 73 -7.71 8.06 -8.10
N ALA A 74 -7.63 8.35 -6.79
CA ALA A 74 -6.51 9.07 -6.20
C ALA A 74 -5.18 8.33 -6.39
N CYS A 75 -5.19 7.00 -6.26
CA CYS A 75 -4.00 6.19 -6.54
C CYS A 75 -3.60 6.22 -8.01
N VAL A 76 -4.55 6.12 -8.94
CA VAL A 76 -4.27 6.20 -10.38
C VAL A 76 -3.64 7.55 -10.72
N ALA A 77 -4.18 8.65 -10.18
CA ALA A 77 -3.59 9.97 -10.36
C ALA A 77 -2.19 10.09 -9.75
N GLY A 78 -1.97 9.51 -8.57
CA GLY A 78 -0.64 9.42 -7.97
C GLY A 78 0.36 8.67 -8.85
N LEU A 79 -0.06 7.57 -9.48
CA LEU A 79 0.78 6.78 -10.41
C LEU A 79 1.11 7.56 -11.68
N ILE A 80 0.14 8.25 -12.26
CA ILE A 80 0.34 9.06 -13.48
C ILE A 80 1.28 10.25 -13.21
N SER A 81 1.28 10.79 -11.99
CA SER A 81 2.10 11.95 -11.65
C SER A 81 3.61 11.68 -11.61
N PHE A 82 4.02 10.41 -11.50
CA PHE A 82 5.41 9.99 -11.25
C PHE A 82 6.10 10.70 -10.07
N ILE A 83 5.35 11.41 -9.20
CA ILE A 83 5.90 12.04 -8.01
C ILE A 83 6.30 10.93 -7.05
N PRO A 84 7.58 10.87 -6.60
CA PRO A 84 8.01 9.88 -5.62
C PRO A 84 7.15 10.03 -4.35
N GLY A 85 6.42 8.96 -4.00
CA GLY A 85 5.49 8.95 -2.87
C GLY A 85 4.08 9.48 -3.14
N GLY A 86 3.75 9.92 -4.37
CA GLY A 86 2.42 10.40 -4.73
C GLY A 86 1.94 11.60 -3.90
N ILE A 87 2.87 12.32 -3.28
CA ILE A 87 2.63 13.45 -2.40
C ILE A 87 2.06 14.60 -3.25
N GLY A 88 0.91 15.15 -2.87
CA GLY A 88 0.22 16.18 -3.66
C GLY A 88 -0.82 15.63 -4.65
N SER A 89 -0.44 14.77 -5.60
CA SER A 89 -1.40 14.28 -6.62
C SER A 89 -2.47 13.35 -6.06
N PHE A 90 -2.09 12.41 -5.19
CA PHE A 90 -3.07 11.58 -4.48
C PHE A 90 -3.98 12.45 -3.61
N ASP A 91 -3.39 13.42 -2.87
CA ASP A 91 -4.13 14.24 -1.92
C ASP A 91 -5.16 15.11 -2.60
N LEU A 92 -4.78 15.74 -3.71
CA LEU A 92 -5.67 16.59 -4.49
C LEU A 92 -6.89 15.79 -4.97
N ILE A 93 -6.67 14.63 -5.57
CA ILE A 93 -7.75 13.80 -6.10
C ILE A 93 -8.60 13.18 -4.98
N ALA A 94 -7.98 12.81 -3.86
CA ALA A 94 -8.72 12.36 -2.68
C ALA A 94 -9.61 13.47 -2.12
N ILE A 95 -9.10 14.70 -1.98
CA ILE A 95 -9.86 15.85 -1.49
C ILE A 95 -10.98 16.21 -2.46
N VAL A 96 -10.70 16.28 -3.75
CA VAL A 96 -11.70 16.55 -4.79
C VAL A 96 -12.78 15.48 -4.78
N GLY A 97 -12.40 14.19 -4.80
CA GLY A 97 -13.35 13.08 -4.76
C GLY A 97 -14.22 13.08 -3.51
N LEU A 98 -13.65 13.39 -2.33
CA LEU A 98 -14.43 13.54 -1.10
C LEU A 98 -15.35 14.77 -1.16
N LYS A 99 -14.92 15.91 -1.72
CA LYS A 99 -15.77 17.08 -1.90
C LYS A 99 -16.95 16.80 -2.83
N GLU A 100 -16.76 16.08 -3.93
CA GLU A 100 -17.82 15.63 -4.83
C GLU A 100 -18.82 14.70 -4.12
N MET A 101 -18.33 13.90 -3.16
CA MET A 101 -19.19 13.12 -2.28
C MET A 101 -19.89 13.97 -1.20
N GLY A 102 -19.72 15.29 -1.21
CA GLY A 102 -20.33 16.28 -0.31
C GLY A 102 -19.67 16.40 1.06
N TYR A 103 -18.39 16.08 1.19
CA TYR A 103 -17.62 16.40 2.40
C TYR A 103 -17.22 17.88 2.40
N SER A 104 -17.16 18.50 3.58
CA SER A 104 -16.59 19.85 3.70
C SER A 104 -15.09 19.83 3.34
N ALA A 105 -14.55 20.95 2.86
CA ALA A 105 -13.13 21.04 2.52
C ALA A 105 -12.22 20.68 3.72
N ASN A 106 -12.59 21.15 4.92
CA ASN A 106 -11.85 20.89 6.15
C ASN A 106 -11.88 19.39 6.52
N SER A 107 -13.02 18.73 6.36
CA SER A 107 -13.16 17.29 6.58
C SER A 107 -12.36 16.50 5.56
N ALA A 108 -12.43 16.84 4.28
CA ALA A 108 -11.69 16.16 3.22
C ALA A 108 -10.17 16.25 3.41
N LEU A 109 -9.66 17.43 3.79
CA LEU A 109 -8.26 17.64 4.17
C LEU A 109 -7.89 16.77 5.38
N SER A 110 -8.71 16.80 6.43
CA SER A 110 -8.47 16.02 7.66
C SER A 110 -8.42 14.52 7.40
N ILE A 111 -9.35 13.99 6.60
CA ILE A 111 -9.40 12.58 6.21
C ILE A 111 -8.11 12.17 5.50
N THR A 112 -7.70 12.95 4.49
CA THR A 112 -6.49 12.68 3.70
C THR A 112 -5.23 12.68 4.57
N ILE A 113 -5.09 13.66 5.47
CA ILE A 113 -3.94 13.77 6.37
C ILE A 113 -3.93 12.61 7.38
N LEU A 114 -5.06 12.31 8.02
CA LEU A 114 -5.16 11.20 8.98
C LEU A 114 -4.85 9.85 8.33
N PHE A 115 -5.37 9.63 7.12
CA PHE A 115 -5.07 8.44 6.33
C PHE A 115 -3.56 8.30 6.09
N ARG A 116 -2.87 9.40 5.74
CA ARG A 116 -1.42 9.39 5.53
C ARG A 116 -0.63 9.12 6.79
N LEU A 117 -0.97 9.78 7.89
CA LEU A 117 -0.30 9.54 9.17
C LEU A 117 -0.38 8.07 9.54
N TYR A 118 -1.58 7.48 9.47
CA TYR A 118 -1.76 6.07 9.79
C TYR A 118 -0.98 5.14 8.85
N TYR A 119 -1.03 5.43 7.54
CA TYR A 119 -0.36 4.63 6.51
C TYR A 119 1.16 4.72 6.59
N PHE A 120 1.74 5.81 7.08
CA PHE A 120 3.19 5.94 7.27
C PHE A 120 3.66 5.41 8.63
N ILE A 121 2.87 5.60 9.69
CA ILE A 121 3.22 5.17 11.04
C ILE A 121 3.22 3.64 11.17
N VAL A 122 2.23 2.95 10.58
CA VAL A 122 2.13 1.48 10.72
C VAL A 122 3.36 0.74 10.16
N PRO A 123 3.82 0.98 8.91
CA PRO A 123 5.04 0.37 8.40
C PRO A 123 6.28 0.73 9.23
N TRP A 124 6.34 1.97 9.74
CA TRP A 124 7.44 2.41 10.59
C TRP A 124 7.50 1.62 11.91
N ILE A 125 6.36 1.46 12.61
CA ILE A 125 6.27 0.66 13.85
C ILE A 125 6.68 -0.79 13.58
N ILE A 126 6.18 -1.40 12.51
CA ILE A 126 6.55 -2.78 12.13
C ILE A 126 8.06 -2.87 11.90
N GLY A 127 8.65 -1.89 11.20
CA GLY A 127 10.09 -1.81 10.97
C GLY A 127 10.89 -1.75 12.27
N VAL A 128 10.48 -0.91 13.21
CA VAL A 128 11.11 -0.77 14.54
C VAL A 128 11.02 -2.06 15.34
N ILE A 129 9.85 -2.70 15.40
CA ILE A 129 9.65 -3.97 16.11
C ILE A 129 10.56 -5.06 15.53
N LEU A 130 10.63 -5.18 14.21
CA LEU A 130 11.49 -6.16 13.54
C LEU A 130 12.97 -5.88 13.76
N TRP A 131 13.36 -4.61 13.83
CA TRP A 131 14.74 -4.21 14.11
C TRP A 131 15.14 -4.56 15.55
N LEU A 132 14.31 -4.19 16.53
CA LEU A 132 14.53 -4.51 17.94
C LEU A 132 14.54 -6.02 18.18
N GLY A 133 13.57 -6.75 17.62
CA GLY A 133 13.50 -8.21 17.74
C GLY A 133 14.75 -8.90 17.19
N ARG A 134 15.27 -8.46 16.04
CA ARG A 134 16.54 -8.98 15.50
C ARG A 134 17.75 -8.62 16.35
N GLY A 135 17.76 -7.44 16.97
CA GLY A 135 18.81 -7.02 17.92
C GLY A 135 18.86 -7.93 19.16
N LEU A 136 17.70 -8.21 19.77
CA LEU A 136 17.59 -9.09 20.93
C LEU A 136 18.00 -10.53 20.62
N LEU A 137 17.57 -11.07 19.47
CA LEU A 137 17.95 -12.42 19.04
C LEU A 137 19.45 -12.56 18.75
N ARG A 138 20.09 -11.50 18.21
CA ARG A 138 21.55 -11.46 18.01
C ARG A 138 22.32 -11.39 19.32
N SER A 139 21.86 -10.59 20.28
CA SER A 139 22.48 -10.48 21.61
C SER A 139 22.49 -11.83 22.35
N ASN A 140 21.40 -12.58 22.29
CA ASN A 140 21.29 -13.89 22.95
C ASN A 140 22.22 -14.96 22.34
N LYS A 141 22.42 -14.95 21.02
CA LYS A 141 23.38 -15.86 20.35
C LYS A 141 24.84 -15.54 20.69
N GLY A 142 25.21 -14.26 20.82
CA GLY A 142 26.57 -13.85 21.19
C GLY A 142 26.94 -14.26 22.62
N ASN A 143 25.98 -14.22 23.55
CA ASN A 143 26.20 -14.56 24.95
C ASN A 143 26.37 -16.08 25.19
N ASN A 144 25.73 -16.93 24.36
CA ASN A 144 25.89 -18.38 24.43
C ASN A 144 27.22 -18.90 23.86
N HIS A 145 27.89 -18.12 23.01
CA HIS A 145 29.21 -18.49 22.47
C HIS A 145 30.37 -18.11 23.39
N ALA A 146 30.18 -17.16 24.31
CA ALA A 146 31.18 -16.75 25.30
C ALA A 146 31.18 -17.59 26.59
N ARG A 147 30.26 -18.57 26.70
CA ARG A 147 30.02 -19.39 27.90
C ARG A 147 30.27 -20.89 27.69
N GLY A 148 30.68 -21.31 26.50
CA GLY A 148 31.11 -22.69 26.19
C GLY A 148 32.60 -22.73 25.92
#